data_AF-A0A842P4G6-F1
#
_entry.id   AF-A0A842P4G6-F1
#
_cell.length_a   1.000
_cell.length_b   1.000
_cell.length_c   1.000
_cell.angle_alpha   90.00
_cell.angle_beta   90.00
_cell.angle_gamma   90.00
#
_symmetry.space_group_name_H-M   'P 1'
#
loop_
_entity.id
_entity.type
_entity.pdbx_description
1 polymer ?
#
loop_
_entity_poly.entity_id
_entity_poly.type
_entity_poly.pdbx_seq_one_letter_code
_entity_poly.pdbx_strand_id
1 'polypeptide(L)'
;MVAIDTPSSLESFRRFVISSTCISYAPRAYLEDSEVFAEREDKLGAIYVEAADKVTLKKIRDITFVNGKDVLGIIYNSKSGNTSLKWRQLKRNNGKVTGEASANSLANLSESGVLTIEWVENYLKKKSQETKTEEATS
;
A
#
# COMPACT_ATOMS: atom_id res chain seq x y z
N MET A 1 -15.91 -0.89 -1.30
CA MET A 1 -14.49 -0.66 -0.96
C MET A 1 -14.40 -0.41 0.54
N VAL A 2 -13.22 -0.50 1.14
CA VAL A 2 -13.01 -0.36 2.59
C VAL A 2 -12.14 0.86 2.85
N ALA A 3 -12.63 1.78 3.68
CA ALA A 3 -11.87 2.95 4.09
C ALA A 3 -10.70 2.52 5.00
N ILE A 4 -9.50 2.94 4.63
CA ILE A 4 -8.27 2.73 5.39
C ILE A 4 -7.88 4.07 6.00
N ASP A 5 -7.68 4.05 7.31
CA ASP A 5 -7.09 5.14 8.08
C ASP A 5 -6.34 4.47 9.24
N THR A 6 -5.02 4.31 9.09
CA THR A 6 -4.19 3.63 10.08
C THR A 6 -2.76 4.17 10.11
N PRO A 7 -2.13 4.28 11.29
CA PRO A 7 -0.68 4.47 11.35
C PRO A 7 0.04 3.26 10.74
N SER A 8 1.13 3.51 10.00
CA SER A 8 1.96 2.44 9.44
C SER A 8 3.38 2.93 9.15
N SER A 9 4.34 2.01 9.19
CA SER A 9 5.72 2.30 8.82
C SER A 9 5.87 2.45 7.30
N LEU A 10 6.89 3.19 6.88
CA LEU A 10 7.30 3.30 5.48
C LEU A 10 7.62 1.92 4.89
N GLU A 11 8.31 1.07 5.67
CA GLU A 11 8.70 -0.27 5.23
C GLU A 11 7.48 -1.17 4.98
N SER A 12 6.49 -1.14 5.89
CA SER A 12 5.24 -1.88 5.72
C SER A 12 4.53 -1.48 4.43
N PHE A 13 4.43 -0.17 4.18
CA PHE A 13 3.81 0.31 2.95
C PHE A 13 4.64 0.01 1.69
N ARG A 14 5.98 0.05 1.78
CA ARG A 14 6.88 -0.38 0.70
C ARG A 14 6.66 -1.85 0.34
N ARG A 15 6.61 -2.73 1.33
CA ARG A 15 6.33 -4.16 1.15
C ARG A 15 4.97 -4.37 0.50
N PHE A 16 3.94 -3.65 0.96
CA PHE A 16 2.60 -3.69 0.36
C PHE A 16 2.63 -3.37 -1.14
N VAL A 17 3.29 -2.27 -1.52
CA VAL A 17 3.39 -1.84 -2.94
C VAL A 17 4.07 -2.92 -3.76
N ILE A 18 5.19 -3.46 -3.28
CA ILE A 18 5.96 -4.51 -3.98
C ILE A 18 5.14 -5.78 -4.14
N SER A 19 4.55 -6.31 -3.06
CA SER A 19 3.71 -7.51 -3.09
C SER A 19 2.53 -7.36 -4.04
N SER A 20 1.95 -6.16 -4.11
CA SER A 20 0.77 -5.89 -4.94
C SER A 20 1.10 -5.59 -6.41
N THR A 21 2.37 -5.58 -6.82
CA THR A 21 2.77 -5.09 -8.16
C THR A 21 3.84 -5.91 -8.85
N CYS A 22 4.98 -6.14 -8.20
CA CYS A 22 6.19 -6.58 -8.88
C CYS A 22 6.96 -7.72 -8.19
N ILE A 23 6.46 -8.24 -7.05
CA ILE A 23 7.13 -9.30 -6.29
C ILE A 23 7.53 -10.53 -7.13
N SER A 24 6.75 -10.86 -8.16
CA SER A 24 6.99 -12.04 -9.01
C SER A 24 8.15 -11.89 -9.99
N TYR A 25 8.67 -10.67 -10.21
CA TYR A 25 9.75 -10.42 -11.17
C TYR A 25 10.79 -9.40 -10.71
N ALA A 26 10.60 -8.76 -9.56
CA ALA A 26 11.57 -7.84 -8.99
C ALA A 26 12.87 -8.57 -8.64
N PRO A 27 14.05 -7.99 -8.92
CA PRO A 27 15.32 -8.54 -8.47
C PRO A 27 15.35 -8.72 -6.95
N ARG A 28 15.88 -9.85 -6.46
CA ARG A 28 15.93 -10.16 -5.04
C ARG A 28 16.63 -9.07 -4.21
N ALA A 29 17.72 -8.50 -4.74
CA ALA A 29 18.42 -7.39 -4.09
C ALA A 29 17.51 -6.17 -3.86
N TYR A 30 16.55 -5.89 -4.75
CA TYR A 30 15.61 -4.76 -4.60
C TYR A 30 14.48 -5.07 -3.60
N LEU A 31 14.15 -6.36 -3.44
CA LEU A 31 13.17 -6.79 -2.45
C LEU A 31 13.71 -6.62 -1.02
N GLU A 32 15.00 -6.91 -0.83
CA GLU A 32 15.68 -6.87 0.47
C GLU A 32 16.15 -5.46 0.86
N ASP A 33 16.36 -4.56 -0.11
CA ASP A 33 16.78 -3.18 0.12
C ASP A 33 15.60 -2.28 0.55
N SER A 34 15.69 -1.71 1.75
CA SER A 34 14.67 -0.83 2.34
C SER A 34 14.57 0.54 1.68
N GLU A 35 15.60 0.96 0.94
CA GLU A 35 15.62 2.24 0.20
C GLU A 35 15.13 2.09 -1.24
N VAL A 36 14.81 0.86 -1.69
CA VAL A 36 14.31 0.62 -3.05
C VAL A 36 12.79 0.56 -3.09
N PHE A 37 12.22 1.42 -3.94
CA PHE A 37 10.78 1.56 -4.15
C PHE A 37 10.40 1.30 -5.60
N ALA A 38 9.13 0.98 -5.82
CA ALA A 38 8.54 0.79 -7.14
C ALA A 38 7.68 1.99 -7.50
N GLU A 39 7.92 2.56 -8.68
CA GLU A 39 7.09 3.59 -9.31
C GLU A 39 6.46 3.09 -10.60
N ARG A 40 5.32 3.69 -10.97
CA ARG A 40 4.62 3.40 -12.22
C ARG A 40 3.97 4.67 -12.77
N GLU A 41 4.40 5.06 -13.96
CA GLU A 41 3.93 6.25 -14.70
C GLU A 41 2.68 5.94 -15.56
N ASP A 42 1.66 5.28 -14.99
CA ASP A 42 0.40 5.01 -15.68
C ASP A 42 -0.70 5.97 -15.19
N LYS A 43 -1.55 6.47 -16.09
CA LYS A 43 -2.74 7.25 -15.71
C LYS A 43 -3.69 6.43 -14.82
N LEU A 44 -3.82 5.13 -15.10
CA LEU A 44 -4.57 4.19 -14.29
C LEU A 44 -3.59 3.31 -13.51
N GLY A 45 -3.65 3.35 -12.19
CA GLY A 45 -2.74 2.59 -11.35
C GLY A 45 -1.39 3.27 -11.12
N ALA A 46 -1.32 4.61 -11.18
CA ALA A 46 -0.12 5.37 -10.83
C ALA A 46 0.46 4.94 -9.47
N ILE A 47 1.78 4.79 -9.44
CA ILE A 47 2.54 4.64 -8.20
C ILE A 47 3.65 5.68 -8.20
N TYR A 48 3.67 6.51 -7.17
CA TYR A 48 4.59 7.65 -7.08
C TYR A 48 5.20 7.74 -5.70
N VAL A 49 6.51 7.98 -5.65
CA VAL A 49 7.30 8.12 -4.42
C VAL A 49 7.83 9.55 -4.36
N GLU A 50 7.42 10.27 -3.32
CA GLU A 50 7.92 11.59 -2.97
C GLU A 50 9.04 11.45 -1.94
N ALA A 51 10.25 11.85 -2.32
CA ALA A 51 11.46 11.73 -1.49
C ALA A 51 12.36 12.95 -1.69
N ALA A 52 13.18 13.28 -0.70
CA ALA A 52 14.10 14.42 -0.79
C ALA A 52 15.24 14.15 -1.79
N ASP A 53 15.74 12.90 -1.80
CA ASP A 53 16.69 12.42 -2.79
C ASP A 53 16.15 11.13 -3.42
N LYS A 54 16.17 11.08 -4.76
CA LYS A 54 15.61 9.97 -5.53
C LYS A 54 16.44 9.74 -6.78
N VAL A 55 16.96 8.53 -6.92
CA VAL A 55 17.74 8.10 -8.08
C VAL A 55 17.05 6.91 -8.75
N THR A 56 16.83 7.01 -10.05
CA THR A 56 16.32 5.90 -10.86
C THR A 56 17.38 4.81 -10.98
N LEU A 57 17.04 3.59 -10.58
CA LEU A 57 17.93 2.44 -10.71
C LEU A 57 17.74 1.75 -12.07
N LYS A 58 16.53 1.25 -12.32
CA LYS A 58 16.22 0.49 -13.53
C LYS A 58 14.72 0.42 -13.76
N LYS A 59 14.31 0.44 -15.03
CA LYS A 59 12.96 0.08 -15.45
C LYS A 59 12.90 -1.40 -15.84
N ILE A 60 11.94 -2.12 -15.28
CA ILE A 60 11.66 -3.52 -15.61
C ILE A 60 10.15 -3.63 -15.84
N ARG A 61 9.75 -3.96 -17.07
CA ARG A 61 8.34 -3.92 -17.51
C ARG A 61 7.77 -2.50 -17.32
N ASP A 62 6.60 -2.39 -16.69
CA ASP A 62 5.92 -1.14 -16.40
C ASP A 62 6.36 -0.48 -15.08
N ILE A 63 7.28 -1.11 -14.33
CA ILE A 63 7.76 -0.60 -13.05
C ILE A 63 9.15 0.01 -13.19
N THR A 64 9.30 1.24 -12.68
CA THR A 64 10.57 1.91 -12.49
C THR A 64 10.99 1.73 -11.04
N PHE A 65 12.12 1.08 -10.81
CA PHE A 65 12.72 0.97 -9.48
C PHE A 65 13.58 2.20 -9.21
N VAL A 66 13.39 2.78 -8.03
CA VAL A 66 14.10 3.98 -7.58
C VAL A 66 14.72 3.71 -6.21
N ASN A 67 15.93 4.23 -5.96
CA ASN A 67 16.48 4.37 -4.62
C ASN A 67 16.01 5.73 -4.09
N GLY A 68 15.25 5.74 -3.00
CA GLY A 68 14.66 6.93 -2.41
C GLY A 68 15.09 7.13 -0.96
N LYS A 69 15.63 8.30 -0.65
CA LYS A 69 16.05 8.71 0.70
C LYS A 69 15.18 9.84 1.21
N ASP A 70 14.91 9.82 2.51
CA ASP A 70 14.02 10.76 3.18
C ASP A 70 12.65 10.85 2.49
N VAL A 71 11.97 9.70 2.38
CA VAL A 71 10.65 9.58 1.77
C VAL A 71 9.60 10.31 2.61
N LEU A 72 8.88 11.23 1.96
CA LEU A 72 7.83 12.06 2.55
C LEU A 72 6.43 11.51 2.27
N GLY A 73 6.25 10.81 1.15
CA GLY A 73 4.96 10.24 0.78
C GLY A 73 5.04 9.22 -0.34
N ILE A 74 4.06 8.33 -0.37
CA ILE A 74 3.88 7.35 -1.45
C ILE A 74 2.41 7.35 -1.84
N ILE A 75 2.12 7.45 -3.13
CA ILE A 75 0.78 7.26 -3.70
C ILE A 75 0.76 5.91 -4.40
N TYR A 76 -0.27 5.12 -4.12
CA TYR A 76 -0.52 3.84 -4.78
C TYR A 76 -1.94 3.82 -5.34
N ASN A 77 -2.06 3.49 -6.62
CA ASN A 77 -3.32 3.10 -7.23
C ASN A 77 -3.18 1.71 -7.85
N SER A 78 -4.20 0.86 -7.68
CA SER A 78 -4.27 -0.41 -8.41
C SER A 78 -4.62 -0.16 -9.88
N LYS A 79 -4.18 -1.04 -10.77
CA LYS A 79 -4.57 -1.00 -12.19
C LYS A 79 -6.09 -1.14 -12.38
N SER A 80 -6.76 -1.84 -11.47
CA SER A 80 -8.22 -1.98 -11.47
C SER A 80 -8.97 -0.72 -11.01
N GLY A 81 -8.28 0.26 -10.41
CA GLY A 81 -8.92 1.45 -9.81
C GLY A 81 -9.64 1.21 -8.48
N ASN A 82 -9.74 -0.05 -8.02
CA ASN A 82 -10.50 -0.39 -6.80
C ASN A 82 -9.72 -0.23 -5.49
N THR A 83 -8.45 0.18 -5.58
CA THR A 83 -7.61 0.51 -4.42
C THR A 83 -6.84 1.78 -4.71
N SER A 84 -7.01 2.80 -3.88
CA SER A 84 -6.28 4.06 -3.92
C SER A 84 -5.83 4.39 -2.50
N LEU A 85 -4.53 4.35 -2.28
CA LEU A 85 -3.92 4.52 -0.96
C LEU A 85 -2.80 5.55 -1.03
N LYS A 86 -2.63 6.27 0.08
CA LYS A 86 -1.53 7.22 0.27
C LYS A 86 -0.88 6.93 1.60
N TRP A 87 0.44 6.83 1.61
CA TRP A 87 1.22 6.90 2.83
C TRP A 87 1.83 8.29 2.94
N ARG A 88 1.71 8.93 4.11
CA ARG A 88 2.35 10.21 4.38
C ARG A 88 3.18 10.12 5.66
N GLN A 89 4.39 10.66 5.61
CA GLN A 89 5.26 10.75 6.78
C GLN A 89 4.63 11.58 7.89
N LEU A 90 4.74 11.08 9.11
CA LEU A 90 4.44 11.84 10.33
C LEU A 90 5.72 12.14 11.11
N LYS A 91 6.59 11.14 11.27
CA LYS A 91 7.89 11.27 11.95
C LYS A 91 8.85 10.17 11.53
N ARG A 92 10.01 10.54 10.99
CA ARG A 92 11.03 9.59 10.50
C ARG A 92 10.40 8.55 9.56
N ASN A 93 10.57 7.25 9.83
CA ASN A 93 10.02 6.18 9.00
C ASN A 93 8.58 5.78 9.39
N ASN A 94 7.93 6.55 10.27
CA ASN A 94 6.54 6.33 10.66
C ASN A 94 5.64 7.34 9.97
N GLY A 95 4.52 6.84 9.47
CA GLY A 95 3.53 7.63 8.77
C GLY A 95 2.13 7.09 8.98
N LYS A 96 1.25 7.51 8.09
CA LYS A 96 -0.16 7.13 8.10
C LYS A 96 -0.58 6.72 6.70
N VAL A 97 -1.28 5.59 6.61
CA VAL A 97 -1.93 5.15 5.37
C VAL A 97 -3.38 5.60 5.40
N THR A 98 -3.80 6.28 4.35
CA THR A 98 -5.20 6.69 4.14
C THR A 98 -5.66 6.34 2.74
N GLY A 99 -6.97 6.10 2.59
CA GLY A 99 -7.61 5.91 1.29
C GLY A 99 -8.63 4.79 1.29
N GLU A 100 -8.81 4.15 0.14
CA GLU A 100 -9.77 3.06 -0.05
C GLU A 100 -9.08 1.81 -0.58
N ALA A 101 -9.42 0.67 -0.03
CA ALA A 101 -8.91 -0.63 -0.45
C ALA A 101 -10.04 -1.57 -0.89
N SER A 102 -9.78 -2.31 -1.95
CA SER A 102 -10.59 -3.49 -2.27
C SER A 102 -10.36 -4.61 -1.25
N ALA A 103 -11.32 -5.55 -1.15
CA ALA A 103 -11.18 -6.71 -0.27
C ALA A 103 -9.90 -7.52 -0.56
N ASN A 104 -9.53 -7.65 -1.84
CA ASN A 104 -8.30 -8.35 -2.25
C ASN A 104 -7.04 -7.66 -1.73
N SER A 105 -7.04 -6.33 -1.65
CA SER A 105 -5.91 -5.57 -1.13
C SER A 105 -5.77 -5.69 0.39
N LEU A 106 -6.82 -6.06 1.13
CA LEU A 106 -6.74 -6.23 2.58
C LEU A 106 -5.78 -7.36 2.99
N ALA A 107 -5.75 -8.46 2.23
CA ALA A 107 -4.81 -9.55 2.48
C ALA A 107 -3.36 -9.05 2.38
N ASN A 108 -3.03 -8.40 1.26
CA ASN A 108 -1.70 -7.83 1.06
C ASN A 108 -1.34 -6.76 2.11
N LEU A 109 -2.31 -5.93 2.52
CA LEU A 109 -2.10 -4.93 3.57
C LEU A 109 -1.84 -5.56 4.95
N SER A 110 -2.49 -6.68 5.25
CA SER A 110 -2.26 -7.45 6.47
C SER A 110 -0.88 -8.13 6.45
N GLU A 111 -0.58 -8.85 5.37
CA GLU A 111 0.69 -9.59 5.20
C GLU A 111 1.93 -8.67 5.19
N SER A 112 1.77 -7.45 4.69
CA SER A 112 2.82 -6.43 4.70
C SER A 112 2.94 -5.67 6.03
N GLY A 113 2.04 -5.92 6.98
CA GLY A 113 2.01 -5.25 8.29
C GLY A 113 1.50 -3.81 8.23
N VAL A 114 0.76 -3.43 7.19
CA VAL A 114 0.06 -2.14 7.14
C VAL A 114 -1.18 -2.17 8.05
N LEU A 115 -1.91 -3.28 8.04
CA LEU A 115 -3.04 -3.52 8.93
C LEU A 115 -2.65 -4.50 10.02
N THR A 116 -3.05 -4.19 11.25
CA THR A 116 -2.89 -5.10 12.38
C THR A 116 -3.98 -6.16 12.36
N ILE A 117 -3.73 -7.29 13.03
CA ILE A 117 -4.74 -8.35 13.22
C ILE A 117 -5.99 -7.76 13.89
N GLU A 118 -5.81 -6.90 14.90
CA GLU A 118 -6.90 -6.23 15.60
C GLU A 118 -7.75 -5.35 14.66
N TRP A 119 -7.13 -4.65 13.71
CA TRP A 119 -7.87 -3.88 12.70
C TRP A 119 -8.75 -4.80 11.84
N VAL A 120 -8.20 -5.93 11.39
CA VAL A 120 -8.91 -6.91 10.55
C VAL A 120 -10.08 -7.53 11.33
N GLU A 121 -9.87 -7.92 12.58
CA GLU A 121 -10.93 -8.47 13.44
C GLU A 121 -12.06 -7.46 13.67
N ASN A 122 -11.73 -6.20 13.93
CA ASN A 122 -12.71 -5.14 14.12
C ASN A 122 -13.52 -4.88 12.85
N TYR A 123 -12.88 -4.94 11.67
CA TYR A 123 -13.56 -4.83 10.39
C TYR A 123 -14.55 -5.99 10.16
N LEU A 124 -14.14 -7.23 10.43
CA LEU A 124 -15.01 -8.40 10.28
C LEU A 124 -16.21 -8.35 11.24
N LYS A 125 -16.00 -7.95 12.50
CA LYS A 125 -17.08 -7.78 13.49
C LYS A 125 -18.13 -6.76 13.03
N LYS A 126 -17.70 -5.59 12.53
CA LYS A 126 -18.60 -4.56 12.02
C LYS A 126 -19.43 -5.08 10.84
N LYS A 127 -18.78 -5.74 9.88
CA LYS A 127 -19.45 -6.28 8.70
C LYS A 127 -20.52 -7.33 9.06
N SER A 128 -20.23 -8.21 10.03
CA SER A 128 -21.21 -9.20 10.51
C SER A 128 -22.41 -8.58 11.25
N GLN A 129 -22.24 -7.40 11.85
CA GLN A 129 -23.34 -6.66 12.50
C GLN A 129 -24.23 -5.94 11.47
N GLU A 130 -23.62 -5.38 10.42
CA GLU A 130 -24.34 -4.74 9.31
C GLU A 130 -25.25 -5.75 8.58
N THR A 131 -24.74 -6.93 8.23
CA THR A 131 -25.54 -7.98 7.57
C THR A 131 -26.73 -8.45 8.40
N LYS A 132 -26.56 -8.59 9.73
CA LYS A 132 -27.67 -8.96 10.63
C LYS A 132 -28.74 -7.87 10.75
N THR A 133 -28.36 -6.61 10.54
CA THR A 133 -29.30 -5.49 10.64
C THR A 133 -30.13 -5.38 9.36
N GLU A 134 -29.52 -5.59 8.19
CA GLU A 134 -30.22 -5.61 6.90
C GLU A 134 -31.22 -6.78 6.77
N GLU A 135 -30.88 -7.97 7.27
CA GLU A 135 -31.78 -9.14 7.30
C GLU A 135 -32.98 -8.96 8.25
N ALA A 136 -32.85 -8.15 9.30
CA ALA A 136 -33.93 -7.89 10.26
C ALA A 136 -34.93 -6.81 9.80
N THR A 137 -34.56 -6.03 8.78
CA THR A 137 -35.40 -4.97 8.18
C THR A 137 -35.98 -5.31 6.81
N SER A 138 -35.70 -6.51 6.29
CA SER A 138 -36.20 -7.00 4.99
C SER A 138 -37.40 -7.93 5.13
#